data_AF-A0A1A8UXR0-F1
#
_entry.id   AF-A0A1A8UXR0-F1
#
_cell.length_a   1.000
_cell.length_b   1.000
_cell.length_c   1.000
_cell.angle_alpha   90.00
_cell.angle_beta   90.00
_cell.angle_gamma   90.00
#
_symmetry.space_group_name_H-M   'P 1'
#
loop_
_entity.id
_entity.type
_entity.pdbx_description
1 polymer ?
#
loop_
_entity_poly.entity_id
_entity_poly.type
_entity_poly.pdbx_seq_one_letter_code
_entity_poly.pdbx_strand_id
1 'polypeptide(L)'
;FTVHGMCFLTSDVKLPEACPEEEEELSRIMMKYWGNFARTGSPNGDGLVHWPEYGAKEEYLAIDLKQQVSGQHLKKDRFVFVTQTLPEKIKQHKESTDHLEL
;
A
#
# COMPACT_ATOMS: atom_id res chain seq x y z
N PHE A 1 -3.64 9.30 7.83
CA PHE A 1 -3.43 10.70 8.23
C PHE A 1 -2.57 11.48 7.23
N THR A 2 -1.54 10.86 6.67
CA THR A 2 -0.48 11.44 5.83
C THR A 2 -0.87 11.94 4.44
N VAL A 3 -1.91 11.41 3.79
CA VAL A 3 -2.30 11.88 2.43
C VAL A 3 -3.01 13.23 2.45
N HIS A 4 -3.72 13.54 3.54
CA HIS A 4 -4.58 14.75 3.63
C HIS A 4 -3.88 15.91 4.34
N GLY A 5 -2.59 15.78 4.67
CA GLY A 5 -1.84 16.86 5.29
C GLY A 5 -2.32 17.29 6.67
N MET A 6 -2.89 16.38 7.48
CA MET A 6 -3.43 16.74 8.79
C MET A 6 -2.41 17.40 9.73
N CYS A 7 -1.13 17.05 9.59
CA CYS A 7 -0.04 17.72 10.33
C CYS A 7 0.16 19.20 9.98
N PHE A 8 -0.42 19.68 8.88
CA PHE A 8 -0.31 21.06 8.41
C PHE A 8 -1.60 21.86 8.61
N LEU A 9 -2.61 21.29 9.27
CA LEU A 9 -3.84 22.01 9.59
C LEU A 9 -3.59 22.99 10.73
N THR A 10 -3.97 24.25 10.52
CA THR A 10 -3.76 25.36 11.47
C THR A 10 -5.05 25.82 12.16
N SER A 11 -6.18 25.17 11.91
CA SER A 11 -7.49 25.55 12.47
C SER A 11 -7.72 24.95 13.87
N ASP A 12 -8.70 25.48 14.62
CA ASP A 12 -9.02 25.23 16.05
C ASP A 12 -9.20 23.76 16.48
N VAL A 13 -9.04 22.81 15.57
CA VAL A 13 -8.93 21.38 15.86
C VAL A 13 -7.53 21.11 16.43
N LYS A 14 -7.40 21.26 17.75
CA LYS A 14 -6.20 20.81 18.47
C LYS A 14 -6.04 19.30 18.28
N LEU A 15 -5.09 18.89 17.46
CA LEU A 15 -4.56 17.53 17.55
C LEU A 15 -4.04 17.35 19.00
N PRO A 16 -4.34 16.22 19.67
CA PRO A 16 -3.95 16.00 21.06
C PRO A 16 -2.43 16.11 21.28
N GLU A 17 -1.65 15.85 20.24
CA GLU A 17 -0.19 15.95 20.19
C GLU A 17 0.27 16.58 18.87
N ALA A 18 1.41 17.28 18.91
CA ALA A 18 2.07 17.77 17.71
C ALA A 18 2.56 16.59 16.85
N CYS A 19 2.50 16.71 15.53
CA CYS A 19 3.04 15.66 14.66
C CYS A 19 4.56 15.54 14.83
N PRO A 20 5.09 14.32 15.00
CA PRO A 20 6.53 14.08 14.91
C PRO A 20 7.08 14.52 13.55
N GLU A 21 8.34 14.95 13.51
CA GLU A 21 9.00 15.42 12.29
C GLU A 21 8.98 14.35 11.19
N GLU A 22 9.14 13.09 11.56
CA GLU A 22 9.11 11.97 10.62
C GLU A 22 7.71 11.75 10.01
N GLU A 23 6.63 12.03 10.77
CA GLU A 23 5.27 11.96 10.25
C GLU A 23 4.95 13.14 9.33
N GLU A 24 5.47 14.33 9.64
CA GLU A 24 5.38 15.49 8.75
C GLU A 24 6.08 15.22 7.42
N GLU A 25 7.30 14.69 7.44
CA GLU A 25 8.03 14.39 6.22
C GLU A 25 7.34 13.30 5.40
N LEU A 26 6.89 12.23 6.06
CA LEU A 26 6.08 11.19 5.40
C LEU A 26 4.81 11.78 4.76
N SER A 27 4.15 12.73 5.44
CA SER A 27 2.97 13.43 4.93
C SER A 27 3.30 14.25 3.68
N ARG A 28 4.42 15.00 3.68
CA ARG A 28 4.90 15.75 2.51
C ARG A 28 5.18 14.84 1.32
N ILE A 29 5.87 13.73 1.56
CA ILE A 29 6.20 12.73 0.53
C ILE A 29 4.92 12.14 -0.07
N MET A 30 3.98 11.71 0.77
CA MET A 30 2.70 11.14 0.31
C MET A 30 1.88 12.15 -0.49
N MET A 31 1.75 13.38 -0.02
CA MET A 31 1.03 14.43 -0.75
C MET A 31 1.67 14.75 -2.10
N LYS A 32 3.01 14.76 -2.20
CA LYS A 32 3.72 14.97 -3.46
C LYS A 32 3.43 13.84 -4.46
N TYR A 33 3.54 12.57 -4.05
CA TYR A 33 3.21 11.44 -4.94
C TYR A 33 1.76 11.53 -5.45
N TRP A 34 0.80 11.75 -4.54
CA TRP A 34 -0.62 11.85 -4.91
C TRP A 34 -0.92 13.05 -5.81
N GLY A 35 -0.35 14.21 -5.50
CA GLY A 35 -0.53 15.42 -6.31
C GLY A 35 0.06 15.29 -7.71
N ASN A 36 1.25 14.69 -7.84
CA ASN A 36 1.87 14.41 -9.14
C ASN A 36 1.02 13.43 -9.96
N PHE A 37 0.55 12.35 -9.34
CA PHE A 37 -0.28 11.36 -9.99
C PHE A 37 -1.59 11.97 -10.48
N ALA A 38 -2.30 12.71 -9.64
CA ALA A 38 -3.55 13.38 -10.01
C ALA A 38 -3.36 14.38 -11.18
N ARG A 39 -2.19 15.04 -11.25
CA ARG A 39 -1.89 16.05 -12.28
C ARG A 39 -1.41 15.45 -13.60
N THR A 40 -0.64 14.36 -13.57
CA THR A 40 0.13 13.89 -14.75
C THR A 40 -0.08 12.41 -15.08
N GLY A 41 -0.74 11.65 -14.22
CA GLY A 41 -0.81 10.19 -14.32
C GLY A 41 0.45 9.47 -13.82
N SER A 42 1.52 10.19 -13.46
CA SER A 42 2.73 9.63 -12.85
C SER A 42 2.91 10.18 -11.43
N PRO A 43 3.18 9.33 -10.41
CA PRO A 43 3.44 9.81 -9.06
C PRO A 43 4.85 10.46 -8.94
N ASN A 44 5.73 10.21 -9.90
CA ASN A 44 7.14 10.62 -9.87
C ASN A 44 7.34 12.13 -10.02
N GLY A 45 8.41 12.65 -9.40
CA GLY A 45 8.80 14.06 -9.47
C GLY A 45 10.06 14.34 -8.65
N ASP A 46 10.51 15.59 -8.67
CA ASP A 46 11.77 15.98 -8.03
C ASP A 46 11.78 15.72 -6.52
N GLY A 47 12.89 15.15 -6.03
CA GLY A 47 13.10 14.84 -4.62
C GLY A 47 12.30 13.65 -4.10
N LEU A 48 11.69 12.85 -4.98
CA LEU A 48 11.01 11.59 -4.63
C LEU A 48 11.82 10.39 -5.09
N VAL A 49 11.77 9.30 -4.32
CA VAL A 49 12.25 7.99 -4.77
C VAL A 49 11.39 7.55 -5.95
N HIS A 50 12.03 6.92 -6.94
CA HIS A 50 11.29 6.45 -8.11
C HIS A 50 10.25 5.40 -7.71
N TRP A 51 8.98 5.67 -8.02
CA TRP A 51 7.89 4.72 -7.88
C TRP A 51 7.74 3.97 -9.23
N PRO A 52 8.12 2.69 -9.29
CA PRO A 52 8.04 1.91 -10.51
C PRO A 52 6.60 1.64 -10.90
N GLU A 53 6.32 1.61 -12.20
CA GLU A 53 5.03 1.17 -12.71
C GLU A 53 4.84 -0.32 -12.38
N TYR A 54 3.66 -0.67 -11.85
CA TYR A 54 3.35 -2.05 -11.55
C TYR A 54 3.17 -2.84 -12.85
N GLY A 55 3.99 -3.88 -13.04
CA GLY A 55 3.98 -4.69 -14.27
C GLY A 55 4.36 -6.14 -14.01
N ALA A 56 4.88 -6.83 -15.02
CA ALA A 56 5.19 -8.27 -14.96
C ALA A 56 6.21 -8.66 -13.86
N LYS A 57 7.06 -7.71 -13.44
CA LYS A 57 8.02 -7.91 -12.34
C LYS A 57 7.41 -7.70 -10.95
N GLU A 58 6.13 -7.33 -10.88
CA GLU A 58 5.39 -7.07 -9.64
C GLU A 58 6.12 -6.08 -8.72
N GLU A 59 6.71 -5.04 -9.32
CA GLU A 59 7.45 -4.00 -8.61
C GLU A 59 6.50 -3.08 -7.84
N TYR A 60 6.89 -2.72 -6.62
CA TYR A 60 6.13 -1.81 -5.78
C TYR A 60 7.07 -0.88 -5.02
N LEU A 61 6.55 0.26 -4.58
CA LEU A 61 7.25 1.15 -3.65
C LEU A 61 6.74 0.88 -2.23
N ALA A 62 7.62 0.42 -1.35
CA ALA A 62 7.37 0.43 0.09
C ALA A 62 7.50 1.88 0.57
N ILE A 63 6.45 2.41 1.19
CA ILE A 63 6.45 3.75 1.77
C ILE A 63 6.35 3.62 3.28
N ASP A 64 7.46 3.86 3.96
CA ASP A 64 7.59 3.77 5.42
C ASP A 64 8.06 5.11 6.00
N LEU A 65 7.94 5.28 7.31
CA LEU A 65 8.34 6.49 8.04
C LEU A 65 9.79 6.87 7.78
N LYS A 66 10.69 5.88 7.72
CA LYS A 66 12.14 6.12 7.64
C LYS A 66 12.68 6.17 6.22
N GLN A 67 12.02 5.48 5.28
CA GLN A 67 12.54 5.32 3.92
C GLN A 67 11.47 4.86 2.94
N GLN A 68 11.71 5.15 1.66
CA GLN A 68 10.97 4.60 0.55
C GLN A 68 11.89 3.71 -0.27
N VAL A 69 11.49 2.44 -0.44
CA VAL A 69 12.33 1.43 -1.06
C VAL A 69 11.51 0.63 -2.05
N SER A 70 12.03 0.46 -3.26
CA SER A 70 11.40 -0.40 -4.26
C SER A 70 11.61 -1.86 -3.89
N GLY A 71 10.54 -2.65 -4.00
CA GLY A 71 10.57 -4.09 -3.83
C GLY A 71 9.84 -4.79 -4.96
N GLN A 72 9.83 -6.12 -4.92
CA GLN A 72 9.09 -6.97 -5.85
C GLN A 72 8.31 -8.04 -5.07
N HIS A 73 7.25 -8.56 -5.68
CA HIS A 73 6.54 -9.74 -5.19
C HIS A 73 5.98 -9.60 -3.76
N LEU A 74 5.32 -8.46 -3.46
CA LEU A 74 4.82 -8.14 -2.12
C LEU A 74 3.89 -9.24 -1.58
N LYS A 75 4.34 -9.94 -0.53
CA LYS A 75 3.58 -11.02 0.15
C LYS A 75 3.08 -12.11 -0.81
N LYS A 76 3.84 -12.43 -1.86
CA LYS A 76 3.46 -13.37 -2.93
C LYS A 76 2.89 -14.70 -2.40
N ASP A 77 3.58 -15.35 -1.47
CA ASP A 77 3.13 -16.65 -0.93
C ASP A 77 1.78 -16.55 -0.24
N ARG A 78 1.55 -15.48 0.52
CA ARG A 78 0.26 -15.23 1.18
C ARG A 78 -0.83 -14.92 0.17
N PHE A 79 -0.51 -14.17 -0.88
CA PHE A 79 -1.44 -13.87 -1.96
C PHE A 79 -1.88 -15.14 -2.69
N VAL A 80 -0.93 -16.00 -3.09
CA VAL A 80 -1.20 -17.30 -3.71
C VAL A 80 -2.04 -18.19 -2.80
N PHE A 81 -1.68 -18.27 -1.52
CA PHE A 81 -2.44 -19.08 -0.56
C PHE A 81 -3.91 -18.64 -0.49
N VAL A 82 -4.19 -17.35 -0.31
CA VAL A 82 -5.56 -16.83 -0.13
C VAL A 82 -6.37 -16.89 -1.43
N THR A 83 -5.76 -16.62 -2.58
CA THR A 83 -6.47 -16.48 -3.86
C THR A 83 -6.59 -17.78 -4.66
N GLN A 84 -5.69 -18.74 -4.44
CA GLN A 84 -5.64 -20.00 -5.19
C GLN A 84 -5.81 -21.20 -4.26
N THR A 85 -4.85 -21.42 -3.36
CA THR A 85 -4.78 -22.65 -2.56
C THR A 85 -5.97 -22.84 -1.63
N LEU A 86 -6.43 -21.78 -0.97
CA LEU A 86 -7.53 -21.85 -0.02
C LEU A 86 -8.87 -22.16 -0.71
N PRO A 87 -9.30 -21.44 -1.77
CA PRO A 87 -10.48 -21.80 -2.55
C PRO A 87 -10.46 -23.23 -3.09
N GLU A 88 -9.33 -23.69 -3.62
CA GLU A 88 -9.16 -25.06 -4.13
C GLU A 88 -9.38 -26.10 -3.04
N LYS A 89 -8.79 -25.92 -1.85
CA LYS A 89 -8.99 -26.81 -0.71
C LYS A 89 -10.44 -26.81 -0.21
N ILE A 90 -11.11 -25.66 -0.20
CA ILE A 90 -12.53 -25.57 0.18
C ILE A 90 -13.39 -26.37 -0.81
N LYS A 91 -13.11 -26.26 -2.12
CA LYS A 91 -13.83 -27.01 -3.15
C LYS A 91 -13.62 -28.52 -3.00
N GLN A 92 -12.37 -28.95 -2.85
CA GLN A 92 -12.02 -30.37 -2.62
C GLN A 92 -12.71 -30.96 -1.39
N HIS A 93 -12.77 -30.20 -0.28
CA HIS A 93 -13.44 -30.65 0.93
C HIS A 93 -14.95 -30.80 0.74
N LYS A 94 -15.60 -29.86 0.04
CA LYS A 94 -17.04 -29.96 -0.26
C LYS A 94 -17.34 -31.18 -1.12
N GLU A 95 -16.62 -31.36 -2.22
CA GLU A 95 -16.77 -32.51 -3.11
C GLU A 95 -16.53 -33.83 -2.37
N SER A 96 -15.50 -33.91 -1.52
CA SER A 96 -15.23 -35.09 -0.69
C SER A 96 -16.35 -35.38 0.31
N THR A 97 -17.02 -34.36 0.83
CA THR A 97 -18.13 -34.52 1.79
C THR A 97 -19.37 -35.02 1.07
N ASP A 98 -19.69 -34.44 -0.10
CA ASP A 98 -20.82 -34.87 -0.93
C ASP A 98 -20.66 -36.33 -1.43
N HIS A 99 -19.43 -36.76 -1.72
CA HIS A 99 -19.13 -38.16 -2.08
C HIS A 99 -19.24 -39.16 -0.93
N LEU A 100 -19.17 -38.70 0.32
CA LEU A 100 -19.31 -39.53 1.52
C LEU A 100 -20.77 -39.68 1.99
N GLU A 101 -21.67 -38.79 1.55
CA GLU A 101 -23.11 -38.81 1.88
C GLU A 101 -23.98 -39.55 0.84
N LEU A 102 -23.37 -40.19 -0.17
CA LEU A 102 -23.99 -40.99 -1.23
C LEU A 102 -23.71 -42.49 -1.06
#